data_AF-A0A9C7PIK5-F1
#
_entry.id   AF-A0A9C7PIK5-F1
#
_cell.length_a   1.000
_cell.length_b   1.000
_cell.length_c   1.000
_cell.angle_alpha   90.00
_cell.angle_beta   90.00
_cell.angle_gamma   90.00
#
_symmetry.space_group_name_H-M   'P 1'
#
loop_
_entity.id
_entity.type
_entity.pdbx_description
1 polymer ?
#
loop_
_entity_poly.entity_id
_entity_poly.type
_entity_poly.pdbx_seq_one_letter_code
_entity_poly.pdbx_strand_id
1 'polypeptide(L)'
;MWKDILYFEIQQGFKKVSVWVYFIIFFALAFLIANILGGAFTGASIVIGNQGTNVNSPLLIAELQTVFTIFGVLICAAIFGNAGYRDYETNMHPLIFTTPIKPASYYSGRFLGSFFLTIFIQLGITLGLAIGFLMPYLDQDAIGIFRLDAYLHPIFVMVIPNVFLVGAILFSLAILSRRMLPTYLASVILLFGYLTSSNLTSDIETRWIASLLDPFGGEAISDLVKYWTPTERDTLLIPLGKWLVFNRVIWLFVGAFFFLFGMKKFSFSKEYELFNLKRNKSSQAAEEEVFESSEVQKIIRPVFNRFTTWLQFTTQLKIEIKRAFRDPYFLAIAGTAAGFLLLNQSAIGKMYGVNTLPVTYEVLSVLSGSFALFMIIIITFYSGQIIWKERELKADQIIDSLPVANWIPMVSKLVALIILPGIMLSVLMIVGIGIQTWKGFYDFEVALYFKKLFILDWTRYMLLCVLAFSIQIMVNHKYLGHFLMILYFLFGIFAGQLGLNHTLYYFGSGSGAPYSDMNGYTPYLERLITYKLYWISFSALIIIVSNLFWVRGSYGDFKSRLEIAKNRINKFSIIGISVSLILFIGFGSYIFYNTNILNEYHQPKYYEKLAAEYEKKYKKYKDSKFPRSLP
;
A
#
# COMPACT_ATOMS: atom_id res chain seq x y z
N MET A 1 -7.12 -38.31 -3.23
CA MET A 1 -8.09 -37.24 -2.88
C MET A 1 -7.40 -35.90 -2.57
N TRP A 2 -6.71 -35.72 -1.43
CA TRP A 2 -6.07 -34.41 -1.15
C TRP A 2 -4.97 -34.04 -2.16
N LYS A 3 -4.21 -35.04 -2.66
CA LYS A 3 -3.20 -34.87 -3.71
C LYS A 3 -3.79 -34.39 -5.04
N ASP A 4 -4.98 -34.88 -5.41
CA ASP A 4 -5.64 -34.51 -6.67
C ASP A 4 -6.14 -33.07 -6.62
N ILE A 5 -6.69 -32.66 -5.46
CA ILE A 5 -7.10 -31.27 -5.21
C ILE A 5 -5.88 -30.34 -5.23
N LEU A 6 -4.77 -30.75 -4.60
CA LEU A 6 -3.51 -30.00 -4.65
C LEU A 6 -3.01 -29.85 -6.09
N TYR A 7 -2.98 -30.94 -6.85
CA TYR A 7 -2.51 -30.93 -8.23
C TYR A 7 -3.38 -30.02 -9.10
N PHE A 8 -4.71 -30.10 -8.94
CA PHE A 8 -5.66 -29.23 -9.63
C PHE A 8 -5.43 -27.75 -9.28
N GLU A 9 -5.24 -27.42 -8.00
CA GLU A 9 -5.02 -26.04 -7.58
C GLU A 9 -3.71 -25.48 -8.14
N ILE A 10 -2.64 -26.27 -8.17
CA ILE A 10 -1.35 -25.88 -8.76
C ILE A 10 -1.50 -25.65 -10.28
N GLN A 11 -2.10 -26.61 -11.01
CA GLN A 11 -2.31 -26.48 -12.44
C GLN A 11 -3.16 -25.25 -12.78
N GLN A 12 -4.24 -25.04 -12.02
CA GLN A 12 -5.10 -23.87 -12.22
C GLN A 12 -4.36 -22.58 -11.86
N GLY A 13 -3.55 -22.58 -10.80
CA GLY A 13 -2.71 -21.46 -10.40
C GLY A 13 -1.76 -21.01 -11.50
N PHE A 14 -1.01 -21.93 -12.10
CA PHE A 14 -0.10 -21.61 -13.20
C PHE A 14 -0.80 -21.17 -14.49
N LYS A 15 -2.09 -21.48 -14.66
CA LYS A 15 -2.90 -20.93 -15.76
C LYS A 15 -3.41 -19.52 -15.50
N LYS A 16 -3.44 -19.06 -14.24
CA LYS A 16 -3.89 -17.69 -13.90
C LYS A 16 -2.79 -16.68 -14.21
N VAL A 17 -3.16 -15.65 -14.98
CA VAL A 17 -2.28 -14.51 -15.29
C VAL A 17 -1.75 -13.83 -14.03
N SER A 18 -2.55 -13.77 -12.95
CA SER A 18 -2.17 -13.11 -11.71
C SER A 18 -0.94 -13.72 -11.03
N VAL A 19 -0.75 -15.05 -11.08
CA VAL A 19 0.40 -15.72 -10.46
C VAL A 19 1.71 -15.31 -11.15
N TRP A 20 1.72 -15.31 -12.48
CA TRP A 20 2.87 -14.87 -13.27
C TRP A 20 3.14 -13.38 -13.12
N VAL A 21 2.10 -12.56 -13.08
CA VAL A 21 2.24 -11.13 -12.82
C VAL A 21 2.91 -10.91 -11.47
N TYR A 22 2.44 -11.54 -10.38
CA TYR A 22 3.06 -11.41 -9.07
C TYR A 22 4.52 -11.89 -9.04
N PHE A 23 4.82 -13.01 -9.69
CA PHE A 23 6.19 -13.51 -9.82
C PHE A 23 7.09 -12.51 -10.55
N ILE A 24 6.66 -12.00 -11.72
CA ILE A 24 7.42 -11.05 -12.53
C ILE A 24 7.65 -9.74 -11.77
N ILE A 25 6.69 -9.29 -10.96
CA ILE A 25 6.84 -8.07 -10.17
C ILE A 25 7.92 -8.23 -9.12
N PHE A 26 7.87 -9.31 -8.35
CA PHE A 26 8.88 -9.58 -7.33
C PHE A 26 10.24 -9.83 -7.93
N PHE A 27 10.29 -10.51 -9.08
CA PHE A 27 11.51 -10.65 -9.86
C PHE A 27 12.07 -9.30 -10.32
N ALA A 28 11.26 -8.48 -10.99
CA ALA A 28 11.69 -7.20 -11.54
C ALA A 28 12.12 -6.22 -10.44
N LEU A 29 11.42 -6.22 -9.30
CA LEU A 29 11.78 -5.37 -8.16
C LEU A 29 13.06 -5.81 -7.48
N ALA A 30 13.20 -7.10 -7.20
CA ALA A 30 14.43 -7.64 -6.64
C ALA A 30 15.62 -7.41 -7.57
N PHE A 31 15.43 -7.64 -8.87
CA PHE A 31 16.42 -7.36 -9.90
C PHE A 31 16.82 -5.88 -9.92
N LEU A 32 15.85 -4.98 -9.94
CA LEU A 32 16.09 -3.54 -9.96
C LEU A 32 16.86 -3.09 -8.69
N ILE A 33 16.46 -3.57 -7.51
CA ILE A 33 17.17 -3.27 -6.25
C ILE A 33 18.61 -3.77 -6.28
N ALA A 34 18.85 -5.01 -6.74
CA ALA A 34 20.20 -5.56 -6.85
C ALA A 34 21.08 -4.73 -7.79
N ASN A 35 20.52 -4.24 -8.91
CA ASN A 35 21.23 -3.38 -9.85
C ASN A 35 21.59 -2.02 -9.26
N ILE A 36 20.68 -1.43 -8.48
CA ILE A 36 20.93 -0.17 -7.78
C ILE A 36 22.03 -0.35 -6.74
N LEU A 37 21.92 -1.39 -5.91
CA LEU A 37 22.92 -1.69 -4.89
C LEU A 37 24.28 -1.97 -5.51
N GLY A 38 24.33 -2.71 -6.63
CA GLY A 38 25.55 -2.97 -7.38
C GLY A 38 26.08 -1.80 -8.22
N GLY A 39 25.54 -0.58 -8.05
CA GLY A 39 26.10 0.62 -8.66
C GLY A 39 25.79 0.83 -10.15
N ALA A 40 24.84 0.08 -10.74
CA ALA A 40 24.43 0.25 -12.15
C ALA A 40 23.94 1.67 -12.46
N PHE A 41 23.35 2.33 -11.46
CA PHE A 41 22.80 3.67 -11.57
C PHE A 41 23.71 4.67 -10.85
N THR A 42 24.47 5.45 -11.63
CA THR A 42 25.36 6.48 -11.09
C THR A 42 24.57 7.59 -10.36
N GLY A 43 24.82 7.80 -9.07
CA GLY A 43 24.10 8.76 -8.21
C GLY A 43 22.89 8.17 -7.46
N ALA A 44 22.76 6.84 -7.49
CA ALA A 44 21.71 6.08 -6.83
C ALA A 44 22.29 5.16 -5.76
N SER A 45 22.63 5.70 -4.59
CA SER A 45 22.98 4.84 -3.46
C SER A 45 21.74 4.64 -2.59
N ILE A 46 21.21 3.42 -2.56
CA ILE A 46 20.38 3.02 -1.41
C ILE A 46 21.34 2.48 -0.38
N VAL A 47 21.46 3.20 0.73
CA VAL A 47 22.12 2.66 1.91
C VAL A 47 21.13 1.72 2.59
N ILE A 48 21.11 0.46 2.15
CA ILE A 48 20.46 -0.64 2.88
C ILE A 48 21.59 -1.39 3.59
N GLY A 49 21.61 -1.30 4.92
CA GLY A 49 22.71 -1.82 5.73
C GLY A 49 23.79 -0.77 6.06
N ASN A 50 24.78 -1.18 6.87
CA ASN A 50 25.88 -0.30 7.27
C ASN A 50 26.90 -0.12 6.14
N GLN A 51 27.52 1.05 6.07
CA GLN A 51 28.58 1.34 5.10
C GLN A 51 29.76 0.34 5.27
N GLY A 52 30.24 -0.22 4.15
CA GLY A 52 31.45 -1.06 4.10
C GLY A 52 31.22 -2.58 4.03
N THR A 53 30.00 -3.06 3.79
CA THR A 53 29.71 -4.48 3.49
C THR A 53 29.49 -4.70 2.00
N ASN A 54 29.80 -5.91 1.53
CA ASN A 54 29.48 -6.33 0.16
C ASN A 54 27.97 -6.27 -0.11
N VAL A 55 27.59 -5.83 -1.30
CA VAL A 55 26.18 -5.61 -1.67
C VAL A 55 25.41 -6.91 -1.88
N ASN A 56 26.10 -8.04 -2.04
CA ASN A 56 25.51 -9.38 -2.10
C ASN A 56 25.79 -10.19 -0.81
N SER A 57 26.05 -9.52 0.31
CA SER A 57 26.27 -10.19 1.59
C SER A 57 25.08 -11.07 1.98
N PRO A 58 25.32 -12.21 2.66
CA PRO A 58 24.24 -13.10 3.09
C PRO A 58 23.21 -12.43 3.98
N LEU A 59 23.64 -11.51 4.84
CA LEU A 59 22.74 -10.73 5.68
C LEU A 59 21.83 -9.82 4.84
N LEU A 60 22.38 -9.07 3.88
CA LEU A 60 21.58 -8.16 3.05
C LEU A 60 20.56 -8.92 2.20
N ILE A 61 20.95 -10.05 1.62
CA ILE A 61 20.03 -10.92 0.86
C ILE A 61 18.87 -11.39 1.76
N ALA A 62 19.16 -11.77 3.00
CA ALA A 62 18.14 -12.19 3.96
C ALA A 62 17.18 -11.07 4.36
N GLU A 63 17.71 -9.87 4.64
CA GLU A 63 16.92 -8.69 4.95
C GLU A 63 15.99 -8.33 3.79
N LEU A 64 16.52 -8.29 2.55
CA LEU A 64 15.72 -8.02 1.36
C LEU A 64 14.61 -9.06 1.17
N GLN A 65 14.92 -10.36 1.24
CA GLN A 65 13.90 -11.42 1.14
C GLN A 65 12.82 -11.29 2.22
N THR A 66 13.20 -10.89 3.44
CA THR A 66 12.26 -10.70 4.56
C THR A 66 11.35 -9.49 4.33
N VAL A 67 11.91 -8.35 3.91
CA VAL A 67 11.16 -7.13 3.57
C VAL A 67 10.15 -7.39 2.45
N PHE A 68 10.58 -8.06 1.37
CA PHE A 68 9.65 -8.44 0.30
C PHE A 68 8.57 -9.41 0.77
N THR A 69 8.88 -10.30 1.72
CA THR A 69 7.87 -11.21 2.30
C THR A 69 6.81 -10.44 3.10
N ILE A 70 7.20 -9.37 3.81
CA ILE A 70 6.26 -8.48 4.53
C ILE A 70 5.31 -7.80 3.54
N PHE A 71 5.82 -7.23 2.45
CA PHE A 71 4.96 -6.68 1.38
C PHE A 71 4.13 -7.77 0.69
N GLY A 72 4.68 -8.98 0.59
CA GLY A 72 4.04 -10.17 0.05
C GLY A 72 2.83 -10.66 0.83
N VAL A 73 2.59 -10.18 2.06
CA VAL A 73 1.38 -10.50 2.85
C VAL A 73 0.11 -10.12 2.09
N LEU A 74 0.12 -9.01 1.34
CA LEU A 74 -1.03 -8.59 0.52
C LEU A 74 -1.28 -9.57 -0.65
N ILE A 75 -0.21 -10.11 -1.23
CA ILE A 75 -0.30 -11.12 -2.29
C ILE A 75 -0.77 -12.46 -1.70
N CYS A 76 -0.28 -12.82 -0.51
CA CYS A 76 -0.76 -13.99 0.23
C CYS A 76 -2.28 -13.88 0.48
N ALA A 77 -2.78 -12.70 0.87
CA ALA A 77 -4.21 -12.46 1.05
C ALA A 77 -5.01 -12.69 -0.22
N ALA A 78 -4.50 -12.26 -1.37
CA ALA A 78 -5.15 -12.49 -2.66
C ALA A 78 -5.19 -13.99 -3.03
N ILE A 79 -4.09 -14.72 -2.83
CA ILE A 79 -3.99 -16.13 -3.24
C ILE A 79 -4.74 -17.05 -2.28
N PHE A 80 -4.39 -17.02 -0.99
CA PHE A 80 -5.05 -17.85 0.03
C PHE A 80 -6.51 -17.45 0.23
N GLY A 81 -6.81 -16.15 0.15
CA GLY A 81 -8.19 -15.66 0.21
C GLY A 81 -9.04 -16.18 -0.94
N ASN A 82 -8.55 -16.06 -2.18
CA ASN A 82 -9.25 -16.59 -3.35
C ASN A 82 -9.40 -18.11 -3.25
N ALA A 83 -8.36 -18.86 -2.92
CA ALA A 83 -8.46 -20.31 -2.78
C ALA A 83 -9.48 -20.78 -1.73
N GLY A 84 -9.64 -20.04 -0.63
CA GLY A 84 -10.63 -20.33 0.41
C GLY A 84 -12.06 -19.90 0.05
N TYR A 85 -12.21 -18.79 -0.67
CA TYR A 85 -13.52 -18.16 -0.95
C TYR A 85 -14.11 -18.50 -2.34
N ARG A 86 -13.29 -18.88 -3.31
CA ARG A 86 -13.66 -19.02 -4.74
C ARG A 86 -14.90 -19.85 -5.00
N ASP A 87 -15.11 -20.94 -4.27
CA ASP A 87 -16.25 -21.83 -4.51
C ASP A 87 -17.57 -21.25 -4.00
N TYR A 88 -17.50 -20.37 -3.00
CA TYR A 88 -18.64 -19.58 -2.55
C TYR A 88 -18.94 -18.46 -3.54
N GLU A 89 -17.91 -17.77 -4.03
CA GLU A 89 -18.05 -16.69 -5.03
C GLU A 89 -18.68 -17.19 -6.35
N THR A 90 -18.25 -18.37 -6.80
CA THR A 90 -18.71 -18.97 -8.05
C THR A 90 -19.94 -19.86 -7.89
N ASN A 91 -20.50 -19.98 -6.67
CA ASN A 91 -21.59 -20.89 -6.33
C ASN A 91 -21.31 -22.38 -6.67
N MET A 92 -20.05 -22.79 -6.75
CA MET A 92 -19.65 -24.18 -7.02
C MET A 92 -19.66 -25.07 -5.76
N HIS A 93 -19.71 -24.47 -4.57
CA HIS A 93 -19.65 -25.21 -3.31
C HIS A 93 -20.71 -26.34 -3.15
N PRO A 94 -21.97 -26.24 -3.62
CA PRO A 94 -22.95 -27.33 -3.46
C PRO A 94 -22.58 -28.56 -4.29
N LEU A 95 -21.95 -28.37 -5.45
CA LEU A 95 -21.50 -29.46 -6.31
C LEU A 95 -20.31 -30.20 -5.71
N ILE A 96 -19.38 -29.47 -5.07
CA ILE A 96 -18.19 -30.08 -4.48
C ILE A 96 -18.53 -30.78 -3.16
N PHE A 97 -19.41 -30.20 -2.35
CA PHE A 97 -19.71 -30.69 -1.00
C PHE A 97 -20.59 -31.95 -0.99
N THR A 98 -21.19 -32.31 -2.14
CA THR A 98 -21.96 -33.55 -2.33
C THR A 98 -21.11 -34.71 -2.84
N THR A 99 -19.85 -34.46 -3.22
CA THR A 99 -18.91 -35.52 -3.62
C THR A 99 -18.36 -36.29 -2.41
N PRO A 100 -17.87 -37.53 -2.58
CA PRO A 100 -17.34 -38.36 -1.46
C PRO A 100 -15.99 -37.87 -0.91
N ILE A 101 -15.66 -36.58 -1.04
CA ILE A 101 -14.43 -35.98 -0.52
C ILE A 101 -14.55 -35.79 0.99
N LYS A 102 -13.46 -35.95 1.74
CA LYS A 102 -13.42 -35.61 3.18
C LYS A 102 -13.15 -34.10 3.36
N PRO A 103 -13.81 -33.38 4.30
CA PRO A 103 -13.58 -31.96 4.55
C PRO A 103 -12.10 -31.62 4.81
N ALA A 104 -11.40 -32.45 5.58
CA ALA A 104 -9.98 -32.29 5.86
C ALA A 104 -9.11 -32.42 4.59
N SER A 105 -9.44 -33.35 3.68
CA SER A 105 -8.72 -33.50 2.41
C SER A 105 -8.94 -32.32 1.47
N TYR A 106 -10.14 -31.76 1.46
CA TYR A 106 -10.46 -30.54 0.70
C TYR A 106 -9.71 -29.32 1.25
N TYR A 107 -9.78 -29.11 2.57
CA TYR A 107 -9.09 -28.00 3.24
C TYR A 107 -7.57 -28.08 3.02
N SER A 108 -6.94 -29.21 3.34
CA SER A 108 -5.48 -29.35 3.23
C SER A 108 -4.99 -29.31 1.78
N GLY A 109 -5.73 -29.89 0.83
CA GLY A 109 -5.37 -29.87 -0.59
C GLY A 109 -5.32 -28.44 -1.14
N ARG A 110 -6.33 -27.62 -0.85
CA ARG A 110 -6.37 -26.22 -1.27
C ARG A 110 -5.34 -25.33 -0.58
N PHE A 111 -5.17 -25.52 0.73
CA PHE A 111 -4.16 -24.80 1.49
C PHE A 111 -2.75 -25.07 0.94
N LEU A 112 -2.38 -26.34 0.78
CA LEU A 112 -1.06 -26.73 0.29
C LEU A 112 -0.82 -26.30 -1.17
N GLY A 113 -1.85 -26.37 -2.03
CA GLY A 113 -1.76 -25.84 -3.38
C GLY A 113 -1.49 -24.33 -3.41
N SER A 114 -2.20 -23.57 -2.58
CA SER A 114 -2.00 -22.11 -2.43
C SER A 114 -0.62 -21.79 -1.84
N PHE A 115 -0.21 -22.54 -0.83
CA PHE A 115 1.10 -22.44 -0.19
C PHE A 115 2.25 -22.65 -1.18
N PHE A 116 2.15 -23.66 -2.03
CA PHE A 116 3.13 -23.91 -3.08
C PHE A 116 3.19 -22.75 -4.10
N LEU A 117 2.04 -22.26 -4.57
CA LEU A 117 1.98 -21.13 -5.51
C LEU A 117 2.57 -19.86 -4.91
N THR A 118 2.34 -19.61 -3.61
CA THR A 118 2.92 -18.44 -2.93
C THR A 118 4.44 -18.59 -2.77
N ILE A 119 4.95 -19.77 -2.40
CA ILE A 119 6.40 -20.01 -2.38
C ILE A 119 7.00 -19.77 -3.77
N PHE A 120 6.35 -20.27 -4.83
CA PHE A 120 6.79 -20.03 -6.21
C PHE A 120 6.89 -18.54 -6.53
N ILE A 121 5.90 -17.73 -6.14
CA ILE A 121 5.95 -16.27 -6.33
C ILE A 121 7.11 -15.65 -5.56
N GLN A 122 7.38 -16.10 -4.32
CA GLN A 122 8.51 -15.60 -3.53
C GLN A 122 9.87 -16.01 -4.08
N LEU A 123 9.97 -17.12 -4.81
CA LEU A 123 11.19 -17.46 -5.56
C LEU A 123 11.53 -16.40 -6.62
N GLY A 124 10.54 -15.63 -7.10
CA GLY A 124 10.80 -14.48 -7.95
C GLY A 124 11.77 -13.48 -7.32
N ILE A 125 11.67 -13.25 -6.00
CA ILE A 125 12.58 -12.36 -5.27
C ILE A 125 14.00 -12.92 -5.29
N THR A 126 14.17 -14.19 -4.91
CA THR A 126 15.49 -14.83 -4.84
C THR A 126 16.14 -14.86 -6.21
N LEU A 127 15.39 -15.22 -7.26
CA LEU A 127 15.90 -15.23 -8.63
C LEU A 127 16.23 -13.82 -9.12
N GLY A 128 15.41 -12.82 -8.77
CA GLY A 128 15.67 -11.42 -9.11
C GLY A 128 16.96 -10.89 -8.48
N LEU A 129 17.20 -11.19 -7.19
CA LEU A 129 18.45 -10.83 -6.51
C LEU A 129 19.65 -11.59 -7.09
N ALA A 130 19.53 -12.89 -7.30
CA ALA A 130 20.62 -13.73 -7.80
C ALA A 130 21.04 -13.30 -9.22
N ILE A 131 20.07 -13.17 -10.13
CA ILE A 131 20.34 -12.72 -11.51
C ILE A 131 20.79 -11.25 -11.52
N GLY A 132 20.23 -10.42 -10.63
CA GLY A 132 20.60 -9.01 -10.49
C GLY A 132 22.08 -8.84 -10.16
N PHE A 133 22.58 -9.48 -9.10
CA PHE A 133 23.99 -9.36 -8.69
C PHE A 133 24.98 -10.06 -9.63
N LEU A 134 24.53 -10.93 -10.53
CA LEU A 134 25.37 -11.57 -11.55
C LEU A 134 25.58 -10.70 -12.80
N MET A 135 24.97 -9.51 -12.87
CA MET A 135 25.08 -8.65 -14.04
C MET A 135 26.49 -8.06 -14.22
N PRO A 136 27.07 -8.10 -15.43
CA PRO A 136 28.48 -7.78 -15.66
C PRO A 136 28.81 -6.29 -15.60
N TYR A 137 27.81 -5.42 -15.68
CA TYR A 137 27.96 -3.96 -15.64
C TYR A 137 27.92 -3.38 -14.23
N LEU A 138 27.81 -4.23 -13.20
CA LEU A 138 27.86 -3.81 -11.81
C LEU A 138 29.29 -3.61 -11.34
N ASP A 139 29.44 -2.80 -10.30
CA ASP A 139 30.72 -2.57 -9.63
C ASP A 139 31.20 -3.86 -8.95
N GLN A 140 32.20 -4.48 -9.57
CA GLN A 140 32.74 -5.77 -9.12
C GLN A 140 33.50 -5.64 -7.79
N ASP A 141 33.96 -4.44 -7.44
CA ASP A 141 34.65 -4.19 -6.17
C ASP A 141 33.67 -4.16 -4.99
N ALA A 142 32.39 -3.88 -5.24
CA ALA A 142 31.33 -3.87 -4.24
C ALA A 142 30.65 -5.24 -4.05
N ILE A 143 30.89 -6.19 -4.96
CA ILE A 143 30.22 -7.50 -4.99
C ILE A 143 31.19 -8.58 -4.48
N GLY A 144 30.77 -9.29 -3.44
CA GLY A 144 31.48 -10.46 -2.91
C GLY A 144 31.28 -11.73 -3.74
N ILE A 145 31.84 -12.84 -3.27
CA ILE A 145 31.73 -14.14 -3.95
C ILE A 145 30.27 -14.61 -3.99
N PHE A 146 29.80 -15.06 -5.16
CA PHE A 146 28.46 -15.64 -5.30
C PHE A 146 28.33 -16.93 -4.46
N ARG A 147 27.37 -16.92 -3.54
CA ARG A 147 27.16 -17.97 -2.55
C ARG A 147 25.72 -18.45 -2.57
N LEU A 148 25.48 -19.63 -3.14
CA LEU A 148 24.12 -20.17 -3.31
C LEU A 148 23.42 -20.45 -1.97
N ASP A 149 24.19 -20.80 -0.94
CA ASP A 149 23.73 -20.96 0.44
C ASP A 149 23.13 -19.67 1.02
N ALA A 150 23.69 -18.50 0.67
CA ALA A 150 23.18 -17.20 1.10
C ALA A 150 21.76 -16.89 0.56
N TYR A 151 21.40 -17.44 -0.59
CA TYR A 151 20.07 -17.25 -1.21
C TYR A 151 19.04 -18.27 -0.72
N LEU A 152 19.45 -19.52 -0.48
CA LEU A 152 18.56 -20.59 -0.06
C LEU A 152 18.28 -20.56 1.45
N HIS A 153 19.27 -20.23 2.27
CA HIS A 153 19.14 -20.25 3.73
C HIS A 153 17.97 -19.38 4.24
N PRO A 154 17.78 -18.12 3.79
CA PRO A 154 16.67 -17.30 4.26
C PRO A 154 15.30 -17.78 3.74
N ILE A 155 15.24 -18.55 2.64
CA ILE A 155 13.98 -19.16 2.18
C ILE A 155 13.45 -20.12 3.25
N PHE A 156 14.32 -20.98 3.78
CA PHE A 156 13.93 -21.97 4.77
C PHE A 156 13.70 -21.36 6.16
N VAL A 157 14.54 -20.41 6.57
CA VAL A 157 14.49 -19.84 7.93
C VAL A 157 13.46 -18.72 8.05
N MET A 158 13.21 -17.97 6.98
CA MET A 158 12.33 -16.78 6.99
C MET A 158 11.10 -16.98 6.11
N VAL A 159 11.29 -17.19 4.81
CA VAL A 159 10.19 -17.10 3.83
C VAL A 159 9.13 -18.19 4.07
N ILE A 160 9.55 -19.46 4.19
CA ILE A 160 8.64 -20.60 4.36
C ILE A 160 7.84 -20.48 5.68
N PRO A 161 8.46 -20.24 6.85
CA PRO A 161 7.73 -20.02 8.11
C PRO A 161 6.76 -18.84 8.02
N ASN A 162 7.17 -17.73 7.43
CA ASN A 162 6.34 -16.52 7.31
C ASN A 162 5.14 -16.78 6.39
N VAL A 163 5.35 -17.41 5.22
CA VAL A 163 4.26 -17.79 4.30
C VAL A 163 3.33 -18.81 4.94
N PHE A 164 3.83 -19.74 5.76
CA PHE A 164 2.99 -20.69 6.49
C PHE A 164 2.11 -20.00 7.52
N LEU A 165 2.69 -19.14 8.37
CA LEU A 165 1.94 -18.35 9.35
C LEU A 165 0.83 -17.53 8.68
N VAL A 166 1.23 -16.69 7.72
CA VAL A 166 0.32 -15.77 7.03
C VAL A 166 -0.74 -16.57 6.28
N GLY A 167 -0.33 -17.56 5.49
CA GLY A 167 -1.22 -18.41 4.74
C GLY A 167 -2.24 -19.13 5.62
N ALA A 168 -1.82 -19.68 6.76
CA ALA A 168 -2.69 -20.42 7.66
C ALA A 168 -3.78 -19.54 8.27
N ILE A 169 -3.43 -18.33 8.71
CA ILE A 169 -4.39 -17.35 9.24
C ILE A 169 -5.36 -16.94 8.14
N LEU A 170 -4.83 -16.49 7.00
CA LEU A 170 -5.61 -15.91 5.91
C LEU A 170 -6.56 -16.93 5.26
N PHE A 171 -6.08 -18.15 4.99
CA PHE A 171 -6.89 -19.23 4.42
C PHE A 171 -8.00 -19.68 5.38
N SER A 172 -7.66 -19.87 6.66
CA SER A 172 -8.65 -20.26 7.68
C SER A 172 -9.75 -19.23 7.82
N LEU A 173 -9.40 -17.94 7.85
CA LEU A 173 -10.39 -16.87 7.90
C LEU A 173 -11.24 -16.83 6.63
N ALA A 174 -10.63 -16.97 5.44
CA ALA A 174 -11.35 -16.95 4.17
C ALA A 174 -12.40 -18.07 4.09
N ILE A 175 -12.01 -19.32 4.39
CA ILE A 175 -12.87 -20.48 4.23
C ILE A 175 -13.96 -20.55 5.30
N LEU A 176 -13.66 -20.12 6.53
CA LEU A 176 -14.63 -20.12 7.63
C LEU A 176 -15.61 -18.95 7.53
N SER A 177 -15.15 -17.76 7.13
CA SER A 177 -16.02 -16.58 6.99
C SER A 177 -16.80 -16.55 5.69
N ARG A 178 -16.37 -17.32 4.68
CA ARG A 178 -16.97 -17.36 3.33
C ARG A 178 -17.07 -15.98 2.70
N ARG A 179 -16.14 -15.09 3.06
CA ARG A 179 -16.06 -13.71 2.57
C ARG A 179 -14.59 -13.36 2.41
N MET A 180 -14.28 -12.53 1.41
CA MET A 180 -12.91 -12.03 1.22
C MET A 180 -12.50 -10.99 2.27
N LEU A 181 -13.48 -10.35 2.92
CA LEU A 181 -13.28 -9.23 3.84
C LEU A 181 -12.35 -9.57 5.02
N PRO A 182 -12.58 -10.63 5.81
CA PRO A 182 -11.74 -10.92 6.97
C PRO A 182 -10.28 -11.24 6.61
N THR A 183 -10.05 -11.79 5.42
CA THR A 183 -8.71 -12.07 4.91
C THR A 183 -7.91 -10.78 4.68
N TYR A 184 -8.52 -9.78 4.04
CA TYR A 184 -7.87 -8.49 3.87
C TYR A 184 -7.63 -7.79 5.20
N LEU A 185 -8.59 -7.83 6.11
CA LEU A 185 -8.42 -7.25 7.44
C LEU A 185 -7.26 -7.90 8.21
N ALA A 186 -7.18 -9.23 8.20
CA ALA A 186 -6.08 -9.95 8.84
C ALA A 186 -4.72 -9.60 8.23
N SER A 187 -4.63 -9.39 6.91
CA SER A 187 -3.39 -8.96 6.27
C SER A 187 -2.92 -7.57 6.75
N VAL A 188 -3.85 -6.63 6.94
CA VAL A 188 -3.56 -5.29 7.46
C VAL A 188 -3.14 -5.36 8.94
N ILE A 189 -3.80 -6.20 9.74
CA ILE A 189 -3.45 -6.41 11.15
C ILE A 189 -2.06 -7.03 11.30
N LEU A 190 -1.67 -7.98 10.44
CA LEU A 190 -0.34 -8.59 10.47
C LEU A 190 0.74 -7.57 10.10
N LEU A 191 0.50 -6.74 9.08
CA LEU A 191 1.41 -5.66 8.71
C LEU A 191 1.53 -4.62 9.83
N PHE A 192 0.42 -4.31 10.50
CA PHE A 192 0.39 -3.46 11.68
C PHE A 192 1.22 -4.03 12.84
N GLY A 193 1.07 -5.33 13.15
CA GLY A 193 1.87 -6.00 14.19
C GLY A 193 3.37 -5.86 13.96
N TYR A 194 3.82 -6.00 12.71
CA TYR A 194 5.20 -5.74 12.32
C TYR A 194 5.63 -4.29 12.58
N LEU A 195 4.86 -3.31 12.10
CA LEU A 195 5.19 -1.90 12.29
C LEU A 195 5.27 -1.52 13.77
N THR A 196 4.35 -2.03 14.61
CA THR A 196 4.39 -1.81 16.06
C THR A 196 5.63 -2.43 16.70
N SER A 197 6.00 -3.65 16.29
CA SER A 197 7.18 -4.33 16.81
C SER A 197 8.46 -3.53 16.54
N SER A 198 8.58 -2.97 15.32
CA SER A 198 9.75 -2.17 14.94
C SER A 198 9.93 -0.91 15.79
N ASN A 199 8.83 -0.25 16.18
CA ASN A 199 8.90 0.92 17.07
C ASN A 199 9.34 0.55 18.50
N LEU A 200 9.04 -0.65 18.97
CA LEU A 200 9.45 -1.13 20.30
C LEU A 200 10.95 -1.43 20.40
N THR A 201 11.67 -1.58 19.28
CA THR A 201 13.12 -1.81 19.26
C THR A 201 13.92 -0.56 19.67
N SER A 202 13.29 0.61 19.64
CA SER A 202 13.89 1.91 19.98
C SER A 202 14.42 1.97 21.41
N ASP A 203 13.71 1.37 22.36
CA ASP A 203 14.11 1.32 23.77
C ASP A 203 14.88 0.03 24.08
N ILE A 204 15.94 0.14 24.89
CA ILE A 204 16.86 -0.97 25.19
C ILE A 204 16.14 -2.11 25.94
N GLU A 205 15.24 -1.76 26.86
CA GLU A 205 14.55 -2.70 27.74
C GLU A 205 13.49 -3.55 27.02
N THR A 206 12.93 -3.04 25.92
CA THR A 206 11.83 -3.66 25.18
C THR A 206 12.30 -4.49 23.98
N ARG A 207 13.60 -4.52 23.65
CA ARG A 207 14.08 -5.20 22.43
C ARG A 207 13.86 -6.70 22.41
N TRP A 208 13.99 -7.37 23.56
CA TRP A 208 13.72 -8.81 23.63
C TRP A 208 12.25 -9.10 23.34
N ILE A 209 11.34 -8.24 23.80
CA ILE A 209 9.90 -8.31 23.50
C ILE A 209 9.66 -8.05 22.02
N ALA A 210 10.28 -7.02 21.45
CA ALA A 210 10.18 -6.71 20.02
C ALA A 210 10.66 -7.87 19.13
N SER A 211 11.75 -8.53 19.53
CA SER A 211 12.26 -9.72 18.83
C SER A 211 11.29 -10.90 18.84
N LEU A 212 10.45 -11.03 19.87
CA LEU A 212 9.44 -12.09 19.99
C LEU A 212 8.11 -11.70 19.32
N LEU A 213 7.72 -10.43 19.43
CA LEU A 213 6.44 -9.89 18.96
C LEU A 213 6.42 -9.72 17.44
N ASP A 214 7.57 -9.62 16.77
CA ASP A 214 7.64 -9.50 15.32
C ASP A 214 7.24 -10.82 14.61
N PRO A 215 6.10 -10.88 13.89
CA PRO A 215 5.67 -12.10 13.20
C PRO A 215 6.58 -12.53 12.04
N PHE A 216 7.38 -11.62 11.49
CA PHE A 216 8.29 -11.91 10.38
C PHE A 216 9.73 -12.19 10.84
N GLY A 217 10.05 -11.88 12.10
CA GLY A 217 11.34 -12.06 12.76
C GLY A 217 12.52 -11.30 12.15
N GLY A 218 12.26 -10.20 11.44
CA GLY A 218 13.28 -9.26 11.00
C GLY A 218 13.93 -8.54 12.20
N GLU A 219 13.14 -8.17 13.21
CA GLU A 219 13.66 -7.54 14.44
C GLU A 219 14.57 -8.50 15.23
N ALA A 220 14.23 -9.80 15.26
CA ALA A 220 15.07 -10.82 15.88
C ALA A 220 16.42 -10.99 15.18
N ILE A 221 16.47 -10.82 13.85
CA ILE A 221 17.74 -10.80 13.11
C ILE A 221 18.51 -9.53 13.46
N SER A 222 17.86 -8.36 13.40
CA SER A 222 18.47 -7.06 13.69
C SER A 222 19.15 -7.02 15.05
N ASP A 223 18.49 -7.54 16.10
CA ASP A 223 19.07 -7.63 17.44
C ASP A 223 20.27 -8.59 17.51
N LEU A 224 20.17 -9.73 16.80
CA LEU A 224 21.20 -10.75 16.78
C LEU A 224 22.49 -10.25 16.11
N VAL A 225 22.37 -9.64 14.93
CA VAL A 225 23.51 -9.23 14.08
C VAL A 225 24.00 -7.81 14.39
N LYS A 226 23.41 -7.16 15.40
CA LYS A 226 23.70 -5.77 15.76
C LYS A 226 25.20 -5.50 15.95
N TYR A 227 25.88 -6.42 16.62
CA TYR A 227 27.30 -6.29 16.97
C TYR A 227 28.24 -6.88 15.92
N TRP A 228 27.71 -7.37 14.80
CA TRP A 228 28.54 -7.94 13.75
C TRP A 228 29.40 -6.89 13.06
N THR A 229 30.67 -7.22 12.88
CA THR A 229 31.60 -6.46 12.05
C THR A 229 31.20 -6.55 10.57
N PRO A 230 31.66 -5.63 9.70
CA PRO A 230 31.36 -5.71 8.26
C PRO A 230 31.79 -7.05 7.64
N THR A 231 32.94 -7.59 8.05
CA THR A 231 33.45 -8.88 7.56
C THR A 231 32.58 -10.06 8.02
N GLU A 232 32.05 -10.02 9.24
CA GLU A 232 31.11 -11.03 9.74
C GLU A 232 29.79 -11.00 8.95
N ARG A 233 29.27 -9.81 8.62
CA ARG A 233 28.04 -9.65 7.81
C ARG A 233 28.20 -10.20 6.40
N ASP A 234 29.40 -10.10 5.83
CA ASP A 234 29.71 -10.57 4.47
C ASP A 234 29.93 -12.09 4.39
N THR A 235 30.28 -12.72 5.50
CA THR A 235 30.73 -14.13 5.53
C THR A 235 29.78 -15.07 6.24
N LEU A 236 29.08 -14.61 7.29
CA LEU A 236 28.24 -15.47 8.11
C LEU A 236 26.80 -15.52 7.55
N LEU A 237 26.23 -16.73 7.53
CA LEU A 237 24.79 -16.92 7.34
C LEU A 237 24.05 -16.50 8.62
N ILE A 238 22.74 -16.21 8.51
CA ILE A 238 21.90 -15.89 9.68
C ILE A 238 22.01 -17.04 10.70
N PRO A 239 22.58 -16.82 11.88
CA PRO A 239 22.69 -17.90 12.85
C PRO A 239 21.35 -18.14 13.52
N LEU A 240 21.11 -19.39 13.92
CA LEU A 240 19.94 -19.77 14.69
C LEU A 240 20.11 -19.38 16.17
N GLY A 241 20.10 -18.08 16.44
CA GLY A 241 20.21 -17.55 17.80
C GLY A 241 18.96 -17.81 18.63
N LYS A 242 19.11 -17.70 19.96
CA LYS A 242 18.05 -17.96 20.95
C LYS A 242 16.73 -17.25 20.59
N TRP A 243 16.76 -15.94 20.38
CA TRP A 243 15.55 -15.14 20.13
C TRP A 243 14.91 -15.43 18.78
N LEU A 244 15.70 -15.66 17.73
CA LEU A 244 15.19 -16.04 16.41
C LEU A 244 14.48 -17.39 16.46
N VAL A 245 15.06 -18.40 17.12
CA VAL A 245 14.44 -19.72 17.25
C VAL A 245 13.14 -19.63 18.06
N PHE A 246 13.14 -18.92 19.19
CA PHE A 246 11.92 -18.73 19.98
C PHE A 246 10.84 -18.02 19.17
N ASN A 247 11.20 -16.98 18.42
CA ASN A 247 10.28 -16.30 17.51
C ASN A 247 9.68 -17.28 16.50
N ARG A 248 10.51 -18.08 15.80
CA ARG A 248 10.03 -19.06 14.81
C ARG A 248 9.12 -20.11 15.41
N VAL A 249 9.43 -20.63 16.60
CA VAL A 249 8.60 -21.62 17.29
C VAL A 249 7.24 -21.03 17.65
N ILE A 250 7.20 -19.82 18.22
CA ILE A 250 5.95 -19.14 18.60
C ILE A 250 5.07 -18.95 17.37
N TRP A 251 5.62 -18.39 16.30
CA TRP A 251 4.83 -18.05 15.11
C TRP A 251 4.46 -19.27 14.26
N LEU A 252 5.30 -20.30 14.18
CA LEU A 252 4.90 -21.59 13.59
C LEU A 252 3.80 -22.26 14.42
N PHE A 253 3.85 -22.15 15.75
CA PHE A 253 2.78 -22.66 16.62
C PHE A 253 1.47 -21.91 16.39
N VAL A 254 1.50 -20.57 16.28
CA VAL A 254 0.33 -19.76 15.93
C VAL A 254 -0.22 -20.16 14.55
N GLY A 255 0.64 -20.31 13.53
CA GLY A 255 0.23 -20.77 12.20
C GLY A 255 -0.41 -22.16 12.24
N ALA A 256 0.21 -23.11 12.94
CA ALA A 256 -0.31 -24.47 13.10
C ALA A 256 -1.65 -24.48 13.86
N PHE A 257 -1.80 -23.64 14.88
CA PHE A 257 -3.05 -23.47 15.61
C PHE A 257 -4.17 -23.01 14.68
N PHE A 258 -3.95 -21.97 13.87
CA PHE A 258 -4.96 -21.49 12.90
C PHE A 258 -5.28 -22.54 11.84
N PHE A 259 -4.27 -23.22 11.29
CA PHE A 259 -4.46 -24.29 10.31
C PHE A 259 -5.31 -25.45 10.89
N LEU A 260 -4.96 -25.95 12.07
CA LEU A 260 -5.70 -27.03 12.73
C LEU A 260 -7.10 -26.59 13.16
N PHE A 261 -7.24 -25.35 13.63
CA PHE A 261 -8.54 -24.76 13.96
C PHE A 261 -9.43 -24.67 12.71
N GLY A 262 -8.90 -24.17 11.61
CA GLY A 262 -9.58 -24.12 10.31
C GLY A 262 -10.02 -25.50 9.85
N MET A 263 -9.11 -26.50 9.90
CA MET A 263 -9.42 -27.88 9.54
C MET A 263 -10.52 -28.49 10.41
N LYS A 264 -10.48 -28.29 11.73
CA LYS A 264 -11.46 -28.89 12.67
C LYS A 264 -12.83 -28.21 12.59
N LYS A 265 -12.86 -26.89 12.37
CA LYS A 265 -14.12 -26.14 12.27
C LYS A 265 -14.76 -26.26 10.90
N PHE A 266 -13.99 -26.50 9.84
CA PHE A 266 -14.55 -26.63 8.50
C PHE A 266 -15.37 -27.92 8.36
N SER A 267 -16.62 -27.78 7.92
CA SER A 267 -17.52 -28.89 7.59
C SER A 267 -18.39 -28.55 6.39
N PHE A 268 -18.70 -29.54 5.57
CA PHE A 268 -19.60 -29.41 4.42
C PHE A 268 -21.07 -29.24 4.83
N SER A 269 -21.46 -29.77 5.99
CA SER A 269 -22.84 -29.80 6.47
C SER A 269 -23.25 -28.61 7.35
N LYS A 270 -22.29 -27.80 7.82
CA LYS A 270 -22.57 -26.68 8.74
C LYS A 270 -22.36 -25.35 8.04
N GLU A 271 -23.43 -24.56 7.97
CA GLU A 271 -23.34 -23.13 7.76
C GLU A 271 -22.77 -22.47 9.02
N TYR A 272 -21.45 -22.25 9.04
CA TYR A 272 -20.81 -21.50 10.11
C TYR A 272 -21.01 -20.01 9.86
N GLU A 273 -22.04 -19.44 10.47
CA GLU A 273 -22.22 -17.99 10.57
C GLU A 273 -21.36 -17.42 11.72
N LEU A 274 -20.04 -17.38 11.54
CA LEU A 274 -19.08 -16.89 12.55
C LEU A 274 -19.29 -15.43 13.00
N PHE A 275 -20.10 -14.65 12.27
CA PHE A 275 -20.29 -13.21 12.49
C PHE A 275 -21.75 -12.76 12.61
N ASN A 276 -22.70 -13.66 12.84
CA ASN A 276 -24.12 -13.31 12.99
C ASN A 276 -24.58 -13.38 14.45
N LEU A 277 -23.88 -12.68 15.35
CA LEU A 277 -24.43 -12.37 16.67
C LEU A 277 -25.49 -11.28 16.49
N LYS A 278 -26.76 -11.70 16.60
CA LYS A 278 -28.02 -10.94 16.41
C LYS A 278 -28.50 -10.74 14.97
N ARG A 279 -28.83 -11.84 14.31
CA ARG A 279 -30.01 -11.84 13.43
C ARG A 279 -30.88 -13.05 13.73
N ASN A 280 -31.43 -13.08 14.95
CA ASN A 280 -32.49 -14.03 15.28
C ASN A 280 -33.59 -13.36 16.11
N LYS A 281 -34.46 -12.63 15.40
CA LYS A 281 -35.91 -12.49 15.63
C LYS A 281 -36.50 -11.53 14.59
N SER A 282 -36.54 -11.93 13.31
CA SER A 282 -37.46 -11.33 12.32
C SER A 282 -37.49 -12.04 10.95
N SER A 283 -37.08 -13.31 10.84
CA SER A 283 -37.14 -14.06 9.56
C SER A 283 -38.01 -15.32 9.63
N GLN A 284 -39.04 -15.30 10.47
CA GLN A 284 -40.12 -16.29 10.46
C GLN A 284 -41.52 -15.65 10.46
N ALA A 285 -41.63 -14.40 10.02
CA ALA A 285 -42.92 -13.75 9.75
C ALA A 285 -42.82 -12.93 8.47
N ALA A 286 -42.36 -13.57 7.40
CA ALA A 286 -42.71 -13.19 6.05
C ALA A 286 -43.38 -14.43 5.46
N GLU A 287 -44.58 -14.70 5.95
CA GLU A 287 -45.57 -15.35 5.10
C GLU A 287 -45.64 -14.55 3.80
N GLU A 288 -45.81 -15.27 2.70
CA GLU A 288 -45.95 -14.73 1.36
C GLU A 288 -47.12 -13.74 1.33
N GLU A 289 -46.85 -12.48 1.65
CA GLU A 289 -47.64 -11.38 1.12
C GLU A 289 -47.36 -11.37 -0.38
N VAL A 290 -48.21 -12.08 -1.11
CA VAL A 290 -48.47 -11.80 -2.51
C VAL A 290 -48.75 -10.31 -2.58
N PHE A 291 -47.76 -9.53 -3.06
CA PHE A 291 -47.97 -8.14 -3.41
C PHE A 291 -49.05 -8.13 -4.48
N GLU A 292 -50.31 -7.86 -4.09
CA GLU A 292 -51.32 -7.38 -5.01
C GLU A 292 -50.81 -6.05 -5.56
N SER A 293 -50.13 -6.12 -6.70
CA SER A 293 -49.70 -4.96 -7.47
C SER A 293 -50.92 -4.35 -8.15
N SER A 294 -51.75 -3.68 -7.35
CA SER A 294 -52.95 -2.95 -7.78
C SER A 294 -52.82 -1.46 -7.50
N GLU A 295 -51.60 -0.92 -7.55
CA GLU A 295 -51.41 0.51 -7.80
C GLU A 295 -50.96 0.67 -9.24
N VAL A 296 -51.83 1.26 -10.06
CA VAL A 296 -51.45 1.85 -11.34
C VAL A 296 -50.24 2.73 -11.05
N GLN A 297 -49.04 2.26 -11.44
CA GLN A 297 -47.82 3.04 -11.34
C GLN A 297 -48.12 4.38 -12.00
N LYS A 298 -48.21 5.45 -11.21
CA LYS A 298 -48.30 6.81 -11.74
C LYS A 298 -47.20 6.91 -12.78
N ILE A 299 -47.57 7.13 -14.04
CA ILE A 299 -46.61 7.32 -15.12
C ILE A 299 -45.91 8.64 -14.80
N ILE A 300 -44.83 8.57 -14.03
CA ILE A 300 -43.98 9.71 -13.71
C ILE A 300 -43.27 10.04 -15.01
N ARG A 301 -43.65 11.16 -15.64
CA ARG A 301 -42.92 11.67 -16.80
C ARG A 301 -41.55 12.14 -16.33
N PRO A 302 -40.44 11.59 -16.84
CA PRO A 302 -39.11 12.02 -16.43
C PRO A 302 -38.88 13.46 -16.92
N VAL A 303 -38.63 14.38 -15.99
CA VAL A 303 -38.26 15.77 -16.29
C VAL A 303 -36.73 15.87 -16.29
N PHE A 304 -36.15 16.36 -17.38
CA PHE A 304 -34.70 16.54 -17.53
C PHE A 304 -34.33 18.02 -17.50
N ASN A 305 -34.33 18.60 -16.28
CA ASN A 305 -33.92 19.99 -16.04
C ASN A 305 -32.57 20.07 -15.30
N ARG A 306 -31.88 21.21 -15.34
CA ARG A 306 -30.64 21.43 -14.57
C ARG A 306 -30.79 21.13 -13.08
N PHE A 307 -31.95 21.45 -12.50
CA PHE A 307 -32.29 21.11 -11.12
C PHE A 307 -32.31 19.60 -10.88
N THR A 308 -32.87 18.83 -11.82
CA THR A 308 -32.88 17.35 -11.73
C THR A 308 -31.48 16.77 -11.84
N THR A 309 -30.60 17.34 -12.68
CA THR A 309 -29.19 16.93 -12.76
C THR A 309 -28.44 17.18 -11.45
N TRP A 310 -28.69 18.33 -10.80
CA TRP A 310 -28.13 18.63 -9.48
C TRP A 310 -28.65 17.69 -8.39
N LEU A 311 -29.96 17.37 -8.41
CA LEU A 311 -30.55 16.41 -7.49
C LEU A 311 -29.99 15.00 -7.69
N GLN A 312 -29.81 14.56 -8.95
CA GLN A 312 -29.16 13.31 -9.29
C GLN A 312 -27.72 13.27 -8.76
N PHE A 313 -26.95 14.34 -8.95
CA PHE A 313 -25.58 14.45 -8.45
C PHE A 313 -25.53 14.39 -6.92
N THR A 314 -26.30 15.22 -6.22
CA THR A 314 -26.30 15.24 -4.75
C THR A 314 -26.79 13.92 -4.15
N THR A 315 -27.76 13.26 -4.79
CA THR A 315 -28.26 11.95 -4.36
C THR A 315 -27.20 10.87 -4.57
N GLN A 316 -26.60 10.81 -5.76
CA GLN A 316 -25.54 9.84 -6.05
C GLN A 316 -24.34 10.06 -5.11
N LEU A 317 -23.93 11.31 -4.91
CA LEU A 317 -22.86 11.68 -3.99
C LEU A 317 -23.14 11.20 -2.56
N LYS A 318 -24.35 11.46 -2.03
CA LYS A 318 -24.75 11.00 -0.69
C LYS A 318 -24.74 9.47 -0.59
N ILE A 319 -25.16 8.77 -1.64
CA ILE A 319 -25.12 7.31 -1.70
C ILE A 319 -23.68 6.82 -1.67
N GLU A 320 -22.80 7.35 -2.52
CA GLU A 320 -21.39 6.93 -2.58
C GLU A 320 -20.64 7.24 -1.29
N ILE A 321 -20.88 8.41 -0.69
CA ILE A 321 -20.31 8.77 0.62
C ILE A 321 -20.79 7.78 1.68
N LYS A 322 -22.11 7.55 1.79
CA LYS A 322 -22.68 6.61 2.77
C LYS A 322 -22.17 5.18 2.57
N ARG A 323 -22.01 4.76 1.32
CA ARG A 323 -21.41 3.47 0.96
C ARG A 323 -19.96 3.41 1.41
N ALA A 324 -19.15 4.42 1.10
CA ALA A 324 -17.74 4.48 1.47
C ALA A 324 -17.54 4.43 2.99
N PHE A 325 -18.32 5.19 3.76
CA PHE A 325 -18.26 5.20 5.23
C PHE A 325 -18.70 3.88 5.87
N ARG A 326 -19.72 3.23 5.33
CA ARG A 326 -20.24 1.95 5.84
C ARG A 326 -19.50 0.75 5.26
N ASP A 327 -18.53 0.97 4.39
CA ASP A 327 -17.79 -0.12 3.80
C ASP A 327 -16.87 -0.72 4.88
N PRO A 328 -17.00 -2.03 5.15
CA PRO A 328 -16.25 -2.67 6.23
C PRO A 328 -14.72 -2.57 6.05
N TYR A 329 -14.20 -2.47 4.82
CA TYR A 329 -12.76 -2.36 4.60
C TYR A 329 -12.20 -1.05 5.21
N PHE A 330 -12.97 0.04 5.16
CA PHE A 330 -12.56 1.38 5.54
C PHE A 330 -12.56 1.45 7.06
N LEU A 331 -13.63 1.00 7.69
CA LEU A 331 -13.71 0.92 9.15
C LEU A 331 -12.58 0.08 9.73
N ALA A 332 -12.22 -1.01 9.05
CA ALA A 332 -11.18 -1.90 9.52
C ALA A 332 -9.77 -1.31 9.36
N ILE A 333 -9.47 -0.67 8.21
CA ILE A 333 -8.19 0.03 8.03
C ILE A 333 -8.11 1.25 8.95
N ALA A 334 -9.18 2.03 9.07
CA ALA A 334 -9.25 3.21 9.93
C ALA A 334 -9.05 2.85 11.41
N GLY A 335 -9.70 1.78 11.89
CA GLY A 335 -9.53 1.27 13.25
C GLY A 335 -8.11 0.78 13.50
N THR A 336 -7.52 0.05 12.55
CA THR A 336 -6.14 -0.43 12.67
C THR A 336 -5.14 0.73 12.66
N ALA A 337 -5.35 1.71 11.79
CA ALA A 337 -4.51 2.90 11.70
C ALA A 337 -4.60 3.76 12.98
N ALA A 338 -5.80 3.93 13.54
CA ALA A 338 -5.98 4.62 14.82
C ALA A 338 -5.28 3.86 15.97
N GLY A 339 -5.43 2.54 16.04
CA GLY A 339 -4.72 1.69 17.00
C GLY A 339 -3.20 1.81 16.86
N PHE A 340 -2.70 1.87 15.63
CA PHE A 340 -1.27 2.08 15.37
C PHE A 340 -0.74 3.41 15.86
N LEU A 341 -1.45 4.50 15.61
CA LEU A 341 -1.04 5.81 16.12
C LEU A 341 -1.03 5.84 17.66
N LEU A 342 -1.99 5.18 18.31
CA LEU A 342 -2.03 5.07 19.77
C LEU A 342 -0.87 4.24 20.34
N LEU A 343 -0.45 3.16 19.66
CA LEU A 343 0.70 2.38 20.12
C LEU A 343 2.04 3.05 19.82
N ASN A 344 2.12 3.88 18.77
CA ASN A 344 3.34 4.58 18.36
C ASN A 344 3.58 5.91 19.12
N GLN A 345 2.88 6.13 20.23
CA GLN A 345 3.08 7.33 21.03
C GLN A 345 4.43 7.36 21.77
N SER A 346 5.08 6.22 21.98
CA SER A 346 6.39 6.13 22.64
C SER A 346 7.53 6.77 21.83
N ALA A 347 7.37 6.88 20.50
CA ALA A 347 8.36 7.51 19.62
C ALA A 347 8.29 9.04 19.63
N ILE A 348 7.18 9.62 20.07
CA ILE A 348 6.98 11.08 20.13
C ILE A 348 7.71 11.64 21.36
N GLY A 349 8.37 12.79 21.26
CA GLY A 349 8.95 13.44 22.43
C GLY A 349 10.26 12.80 22.90
N LYS A 350 11.00 12.14 22.01
CA LYS A 350 12.33 11.58 22.31
C LYS A 350 13.31 12.00 21.22
N MET A 351 14.32 12.78 21.60
CA MET A 351 15.42 13.17 20.71
C MET A 351 16.75 12.81 21.37
N TYR A 352 17.53 11.92 20.73
CA TYR A 352 18.83 11.45 21.22
C TYR A 352 18.81 10.91 22.68
N GLY A 353 17.72 10.24 23.07
CA GLY A 353 17.57 9.68 24.42
C GLY A 353 17.12 10.68 25.49
N VAL A 354 16.86 11.93 25.13
CA VAL A 354 16.30 12.96 26.01
C VAL A 354 14.83 13.18 25.66
N ASN A 355 13.99 13.30 26.69
CA ASN A 355 12.58 13.57 26.51
C ASN A 355 12.37 15.03 26.09
N THR A 356 11.74 15.26 24.94
CA THR A 356 11.30 16.57 24.45
C THR A 356 9.82 16.78 24.72
N LEU A 357 9.39 18.04 24.77
CA LEU A 357 7.96 18.37 24.89
C LEU A 357 7.25 17.98 23.59
N PRO A 358 6.06 17.35 23.64
CA PRO A 358 5.32 16.93 22.46
C PRO A 358 4.58 18.13 21.83
N VAL A 359 5.35 19.09 21.35
CA VAL A 359 4.87 20.26 20.63
C VAL A 359 4.13 19.84 19.35
N THR A 360 3.16 20.66 18.95
CA THR A 360 2.18 20.27 17.92
C THR A 360 2.83 19.88 16.58
N TYR A 361 3.91 20.55 16.17
CA TYR A 361 4.60 20.20 14.93
C TYR A 361 5.33 18.84 15.02
N GLU A 362 5.92 18.52 16.18
CA GLU A 362 6.64 17.27 16.38
C GLU A 362 5.67 16.09 16.30
N VAL A 363 4.54 16.22 17.01
CA VAL A 363 3.42 15.27 16.97
C VAL A 363 2.92 15.08 15.54
N LEU A 364 2.66 16.18 14.81
CA LEU A 364 2.25 16.12 13.41
C LEU A 364 3.30 15.46 12.51
N SER A 365 4.58 15.71 12.72
CA SER A 365 5.66 15.15 11.89
C SER A 365 5.75 13.62 12.02
N VAL A 366 5.70 13.11 13.25
CA VAL A 366 5.77 11.68 13.56
C VAL A 366 4.50 10.97 13.10
N LEU A 367 3.33 11.54 13.41
CA LEU A 367 2.04 10.95 13.03
C LEU A 367 1.85 10.96 11.51
N SER A 368 2.08 12.09 10.82
CA SER A 368 1.91 12.15 9.35
C SER A 368 2.87 11.21 8.61
N GLY A 369 4.11 11.04 9.08
CA GLY A 369 5.07 10.09 8.50
C GLY A 369 4.61 8.64 8.63
N SER A 370 4.24 8.25 9.85
CA SER A 370 3.76 6.91 10.19
C SER A 370 2.44 6.55 9.48
N PHE A 371 1.58 7.54 9.27
CA PHE A 371 0.25 7.36 8.71
C PHE A 371 0.20 7.34 7.17
N ALA A 372 1.25 7.82 6.49
CA ALA A 372 1.29 7.93 5.03
C ALA A 372 1.07 6.59 4.31
N LEU A 373 1.59 5.50 4.87
CA LEU A 373 1.42 4.15 4.32
C LEU A 373 -0.05 3.70 4.34
N PHE A 374 -0.78 3.98 5.42
CA PHE A 374 -2.23 3.68 5.51
C PHE A 374 -3.01 4.48 4.48
N MET A 375 -2.66 5.75 4.27
CA MET A 375 -3.30 6.60 3.26
C MET A 375 -3.08 6.06 1.85
N ILE A 376 -1.86 5.64 1.54
CA ILE A 376 -1.54 5.01 0.24
C ILE A 376 -2.33 3.71 0.04
N ILE A 377 -2.40 2.85 1.06
CA ILE A 377 -3.16 1.59 1.01
C ILE A 377 -4.64 1.87 0.78
N ILE A 378 -5.26 2.78 1.56
CA ILE A 378 -6.66 3.14 1.43
C ILE A 378 -6.93 3.67 0.02
N ILE A 379 -6.18 4.66 -0.46
CA ILE A 379 -6.41 5.28 -1.77
C ILE A 379 -6.29 4.25 -2.90
N THR A 380 -5.25 3.42 -2.84
CA THR A 380 -4.99 2.39 -3.86
C THR A 380 -6.06 1.32 -3.86
N PHE A 381 -6.48 0.83 -2.69
CA PHE A 381 -7.48 -0.22 -2.56
C PHE A 381 -8.89 0.30 -2.84
N TYR A 382 -9.28 1.43 -2.25
CA TYR A 382 -10.63 1.98 -2.39
C TYR A 382 -10.94 2.52 -3.77
N SER A 383 -9.94 3.04 -4.50
CA SER A 383 -10.14 3.44 -5.90
C SER A 383 -10.66 2.27 -6.75
N GLY A 384 -10.08 1.08 -6.58
CA GLY A 384 -10.57 -0.14 -7.23
C GLY A 384 -11.91 -0.61 -6.70
N GLN A 385 -12.11 -0.63 -5.37
CA GLN A 385 -13.38 -1.08 -4.78
C GLN A 385 -14.57 -0.23 -5.23
N ILE A 386 -14.44 1.10 -5.24
CA ILE A 386 -15.54 2.02 -5.61
C ILE A 386 -15.90 1.92 -7.10
N ILE A 387 -14.92 1.70 -7.98
CA ILE A 387 -15.17 1.59 -9.43
C ILE A 387 -15.81 0.24 -9.79
N TRP A 388 -15.37 -0.83 -9.15
CA TRP A 388 -15.77 -2.20 -9.51
C TRP A 388 -16.94 -2.74 -8.68
N LYS A 389 -17.39 -2.02 -7.65
CA LYS A 389 -18.44 -2.47 -6.72
C LYS A 389 -19.70 -2.97 -7.42
N GLU A 390 -20.20 -2.21 -8.39
CA GLU A 390 -21.43 -2.53 -9.10
C GLU A 390 -21.29 -3.79 -9.94
N ARG A 391 -20.12 -4.01 -10.52
CA ARG A 391 -19.81 -5.20 -11.34
C ARG A 391 -19.71 -6.45 -10.47
N GLU A 392 -19.07 -6.34 -9.30
CA GLU A 392 -19.00 -7.43 -8.32
C GLU A 392 -20.39 -7.83 -7.81
N LEU A 393 -21.29 -6.87 -7.69
CA LEU A 393 -22.69 -7.09 -7.32
C LEU A 393 -23.60 -7.46 -8.50
N LYS A 394 -23.07 -7.57 -9.73
CA LYS A 394 -23.83 -7.82 -10.97
C LYS A 394 -24.97 -6.81 -11.20
N ALA A 395 -24.80 -5.59 -10.72
CA ALA A 395 -25.75 -4.49 -10.81
C ALA A 395 -25.31 -3.39 -11.80
N ASP A 396 -24.19 -3.60 -12.49
CA ASP A 396 -23.62 -2.67 -13.47
C ASP A 396 -24.57 -2.41 -14.64
N GLN A 397 -25.22 -3.44 -15.19
CA GLN A 397 -26.18 -3.29 -16.29
C GLN A 397 -27.41 -2.45 -15.88
N ILE A 398 -27.88 -2.62 -14.64
CA ILE A 398 -29.01 -1.85 -14.10
C ILE A 398 -28.60 -0.37 -13.96
N ILE A 399 -27.42 -0.11 -13.40
CA ILE A 399 -26.93 1.25 -13.16
C ILE A 399 -26.59 1.96 -14.46
N ASP A 400 -26.06 1.24 -15.45
CA ASP A 400 -25.74 1.79 -16.76
C ASP A 400 -26.99 2.13 -17.60
N SER A 401 -28.13 1.49 -17.31
CA SER A 401 -29.41 1.80 -17.96
C SER A 401 -30.07 3.09 -17.43
N LEU A 402 -29.58 3.66 -16.32
CA LEU A 402 -30.15 4.87 -15.74
C LEU A 402 -29.91 6.09 -16.65
N PRO A 403 -30.92 6.97 -16.84
CA PRO A 403 -30.80 8.16 -17.67
C PRO A 403 -30.07 9.30 -16.93
N VAL A 404 -28.85 9.02 -16.47
CA VAL A 404 -27.96 9.96 -15.77
C VAL A 404 -26.73 10.24 -16.64
N ALA A 405 -26.21 11.46 -16.65
CA ALA A 405 -25.00 11.79 -17.43
C ALA A 405 -23.75 11.07 -16.89
N ASN A 406 -22.79 10.69 -17.74
CA ASN A 406 -21.58 9.92 -17.35
C ASN A 406 -20.73 10.58 -16.25
N TRP A 407 -20.64 11.90 -16.28
CA TRP A 407 -19.83 12.65 -15.32
C TRP A 407 -20.40 12.57 -13.89
N ILE A 408 -21.70 12.34 -13.73
CA ILE A 408 -22.37 12.30 -12.42
C ILE A 408 -21.86 11.14 -11.56
N PRO A 409 -21.99 9.85 -11.97
CA PRO A 409 -21.47 8.74 -11.18
C PRO A 409 -19.94 8.82 -11.04
N MET A 410 -19.23 9.27 -12.08
CA MET A 410 -17.77 9.40 -12.03
C MET A 410 -17.32 10.41 -10.96
N VAL A 411 -17.82 11.64 -11.01
CA VAL A 411 -17.44 12.70 -10.06
C VAL A 411 -17.95 12.37 -8.66
N SER A 412 -19.14 11.79 -8.52
CA SER A 412 -19.67 11.37 -7.21
C SER A 412 -18.75 10.34 -6.53
N LYS A 413 -18.28 9.34 -7.29
CA LYS A 413 -17.33 8.33 -6.82
C LYS A 413 -15.95 8.91 -6.50
N LEU A 414 -15.47 9.82 -7.34
CA LEU A 414 -14.18 10.49 -7.11
C LEU A 414 -14.23 11.36 -5.84
N VAL A 415 -15.30 12.14 -5.64
CA VAL A 415 -15.47 12.96 -4.43
C VAL A 415 -15.60 12.07 -3.19
N ALA A 416 -16.34 10.95 -3.27
CA ALA A 416 -16.40 9.97 -2.19
C ALA A 416 -15.00 9.41 -1.85
N LEU A 417 -14.19 9.09 -2.86
CA LEU A 417 -12.81 8.65 -2.67
C LEU A 417 -11.90 9.74 -2.05
N ILE A 418 -12.10 11.03 -2.37
CA ILE A 418 -11.32 12.16 -1.81
C ILE A 418 -11.70 12.42 -0.33
N ILE A 419 -12.96 12.19 0.02
CA ILE A 419 -13.47 12.35 1.39
C ILE A 419 -12.87 11.32 2.34
N LEU A 420 -12.61 10.09 1.88
CA LEU A 420 -12.01 9.01 2.69
C LEU A 420 -10.68 9.41 3.37
N PRO A 421 -9.66 9.89 2.65
CA PRO A 421 -8.47 10.51 3.24
C PRO A 421 -8.76 11.64 4.22
N GLY A 422 -9.73 12.52 3.93
CA GLY A 422 -10.07 13.65 4.80
C GLY A 422 -10.60 13.21 6.16
N ILE A 423 -11.42 12.16 6.20
CA ILE A 423 -11.87 11.54 7.45
C ILE A 423 -10.70 10.93 8.20
N MET A 424 -9.79 10.26 7.49
CA MET A 424 -8.63 9.63 8.12
C MET A 424 -7.68 10.65 8.75
N LEU A 425 -7.52 11.82 8.12
CA LEU A 425 -6.80 12.95 8.70
C LEU A 425 -7.52 13.55 9.91
N SER A 426 -8.86 13.52 9.92
CA SER A 426 -9.64 13.92 11.10
C SER A 426 -9.39 12.98 12.29
N VAL A 427 -9.32 11.66 12.02
CA VAL A 427 -8.93 10.67 13.05
C VAL A 427 -7.51 10.95 13.56
N LEU A 428 -6.57 11.26 12.67
CA LEU A 428 -5.20 11.60 13.05
C LEU A 428 -5.15 12.85 13.94
N MET A 429 -5.93 13.88 13.63
CA MET A 429 -6.03 15.09 14.47
C MET A 429 -6.54 14.76 15.88
N ILE A 430 -7.61 13.95 15.98
CA ILE A 430 -8.19 13.55 17.27
C ILE A 430 -7.18 12.74 18.08
N VAL A 431 -6.50 11.78 17.46
CA VAL A 431 -5.48 10.96 18.11
C VAL A 431 -4.27 11.80 18.53
N GLY A 432 -3.82 12.74 17.69
CA GLY A 432 -2.71 13.65 18.01
C GLY A 432 -2.99 14.52 19.24
N ILE A 433 -4.16 15.15 19.29
CA ILE A 433 -4.61 15.93 20.46
C ILE A 433 -4.71 15.01 21.70
N GLY A 434 -5.24 13.78 21.52
CA GLY A 434 -5.31 12.78 22.57
C GLY A 434 -3.94 12.41 23.15
N ILE A 435 -2.93 12.20 22.29
CA ILE A 435 -1.55 11.89 22.71
C ILE A 435 -0.93 13.09 23.45
N GLN A 436 -1.10 14.32 22.95
CA GLN A 436 -0.60 15.51 23.63
C GLN A 436 -1.22 15.65 25.03
N THR A 437 -2.54 15.46 25.13
CA THR A 437 -3.27 15.48 26.40
C THR A 437 -2.74 14.40 27.36
N TRP A 438 -2.51 13.18 26.87
CA TRP A 438 -2.02 12.08 27.70
C TRP A 438 -0.59 12.34 28.22
N LYS A 439 0.25 13.02 27.42
CA LYS A 439 1.60 13.42 27.82
C LYS A 439 1.65 14.68 28.69
N GLY A 440 0.51 15.25 29.05
CA GLY A 440 0.42 16.45 29.90
C GLY A 440 0.75 17.76 29.19
N PHE A 441 0.72 17.79 27.85
CA PHE A 441 0.90 19.01 27.06
C PHE A 441 -0.45 19.53 26.56
N TYR A 442 -0.84 20.73 26.98
CA TYR A 442 -2.18 21.29 26.73
C TYR A 442 -2.19 22.48 25.76
N ASP A 443 -1.04 22.96 25.29
CA ASP A 443 -0.96 24.05 24.32
C ASP A 443 -1.21 23.54 22.89
N PHE A 444 -2.48 23.25 22.60
CA PHE A 444 -2.90 22.73 21.30
C PHE A 444 -2.97 23.84 20.26
N GLU A 445 -2.06 23.80 19.28
CA GLU A 445 -2.15 24.66 18.11
C GLU A 445 -3.12 24.07 17.07
N VAL A 446 -4.42 24.17 17.33
CA VAL A 446 -5.46 23.62 16.44
C VAL A 446 -5.38 24.21 15.03
N ALA A 447 -5.00 25.48 14.91
CA ALA A 447 -4.77 26.12 13.62
C ALA A 447 -3.63 25.46 12.82
N LEU A 448 -2.57 24.99 13.50
CA LEU A 448 -1.47 24.28 12.88
C LEU A 448 -1.90 22.89 12.40
N TYR A 449 -2.68 22.16 13.21
CA TYR A 449 -3.32 20.91 12.79
C TYR A 449 -4.13 21.09 11.51
N PHE A 450 -4.98 22.13 11.46
CA PHE A 450 -5.82 22.36 10.29
C PHE A 450 -5.00 22.69 9.03
N LYS A 451 -4.03 23.60 9.15
CA LYS A 451 -3.14 23.98 8.04
C LYS A 451 -2.34 22.79 7.51
N LYS A 452 -1.72 22.01 8.41
CA LYS A 452 -0.89 20.88 7.98
C LYS A 452 -1.74 19.76 7.38
N LEU A 453 -2.78 19.31 8.10
CA LEU A 453 -3.52 18.12 7.70
C LEU A 453 -4.49 18.40 6.55
N PHE A 454 -5.34 19.42 6.66
CA PHE A 454 -6.41 19.65 5.68
C PHE A 454 -6.01 20.55 4.51
N ILE A 455 -4.96 21.35 4.63
CA ILE A 455 -4.47 22.18 3.51
C ILE A 455 -3.25 21.55 2.85
N LEU A 456 -2.23 21.15 3.61
CA LEU A 456 -1.01 20.61 3.02
C LEU A 456 -1.18 19.15 2.60
N ASP A 457 -1.48 18.27 3.55
CA ASP A 457 -1.48 16.82 3.36
C ASP A 457 -2.72 16.35 2.57
N TRP A 458 -3.91 16.89 2.86
CA TRP A 458 -5.15 16.49 2.16
C TRP A 458 -5.10 16.77 0.66
N THR A 459 -4.54 17.90 0.22
CA THR A 459 -4.36 18.14 -1.23
C THR A 459 -3.46 17.08 -1.86
N ARG A 460 -2.37 16.67 -1.19
CA ARG A 460 -1.48 15.62 -1.70
C ARG A 460 -2.25 14.30 -1.88
N TYR A 461 -3.05 13.92 -0.89
CA TYR A 461 -3.87 12.72 -0.98
C TYR A 461 -5.01 12.83 -2.00
N MET A 462 -5.62 14.01 -2.15
CA MET A 462 -6.61 14.28 -3.19
C MET A 462 -6.03 14.05 -4.59
N LEU A 463 -4.82 14.57 -4.86
CA LEU A 463 -4.14 14.36 -6.13
C LEU A 463 -3.91 12.87 -6.38
N LEU A 464 -3.44 12.13 -5.36
CA LEU A 464 -3.28 10.68 -5.44
C LEU A 464 -4.60 9.94 -5.68
N CYS A 465 -5.71 10.38 -5.09
CA CYS A 465 -7.04 9.83 -5.37
C CYS A 465 -7.42 9.99 -6.85
N VAL A 466 -7.16 11.17 -7.43
CA VAL A 466 -7.41 11.40 -8.86
C VAL A 466 -6.59 10.44 -9.71
N LEU A 467 -5.28 10.35 -9.46
CA LEU A 467 -4.39 9.45 -10.20
C LEU A 467 -4.85 7.98 -10.10
N ALA A 468 -5.12 7.50 -8.88
CA ALA A 468 -5.54 6.12 -8.64
C ALA A 468 -6.88 5.78 -9.30
N PHE A 469 -7.84 6.71 -9.21
CA PHE A 469 -9.14 6.56 -9.84
C PHE A 469 -9.04 6.51 -11.37
N SER A 470 -8.20 7.38 -11.95
CA SER A 470 -7.98 7.43 -13.40
C SER A 470 -7.29 6.19 -13.96
N ILE A 471 -6.29 5.67 -13.25
CA ILE A 471 -5.62 4.41 -13.61
C ILE A 471 -6.63 3.25 -13.64
N GLN A 472 -7.49 3.17 -12.63
CA GLN A 472 -8.52 2.12 -12.55
C GLN A 472 -9.53 2.20 -13.71
N ILE A 473 -9.92 3.41 -14.13
CA ILE A 473 -10.79 3.60 -15.30
C ILE A 473 -10.09 3.18 -16.59
N MET A 474 -8.82 3.57 -16.79
CA MET A 474 -8.10 3.31 -18.04
C MET A 474 -7.84 1.82 -18.26
N VAL A 475 -7.39 1.12 -17.23
CA VAL A 475 -6.90 -0.27 -17.32
C VAL A 475 -8.03 -1.30 -17.48
N ASN A 476 -9.26 -0.97 -17.08
CA ASN A 476 -10.42 -1.86 -17.13
C ASN A 476 -10.16 -3.28 -16.60
N HIS A 477 -9.26 -3.42 -15.61
CA HIS A 477 -9.06 -4.65 -14.85
C HIS A 477 -8.64 -4.29 -13.42
N LYS A 478 -9.48 -4.62 -12.42
CA LYS A 478 -9.32 -4.19 -11.01
C LYS A 478 -7.91 -4.44 -10.45
N TYR A 479 -7.44 -5.68 -10.58
CA TYR A 479 -6.14 -6.08 -10.06
C TYR A 479 -4.98 -5.44 -10.81
N LEU A 480 -5.13 -5.19 -12.11
CA LEU A 480 -4.10 -4.55 -12.91
C LEU A 480 -4.02 -3.05 -12.60
N GLY A 481 -5.15 -2.41 -12.28
CA GLY A 481 -5.19 -1.03 -11.79
C GLY A 481 -4.50 -0.88 -10.42
N HIS A 482 -4.72 -1.81 -9.48
CA HIS A 482 -3.97 -1.83 -8.22
C HIS A 482 -2.47 -2.04 -8.47
N PHE A 483 -2.13 -2.94 -9.40
CA PHE A 483 -0.76 -3.19 -9.76
C PHE A 483 -0.06 -1.94 -10.32
N LEU A 484 -0.67 -1.22 -11.26
CA LEU A 484 -0.08 0.01 -11.81
C LEU A 484 0.10 1.10 -10.75
N MET A 485 -0.79 1.19 -9.77
CA MET A 485 -0.58 2.09 -8.63
C MET A 485 0.64 1.72 -7.80
N ILE A 486 0.83 0.43 -7.53
CA ILE A 486 2.02 -0.07 -6.82
C ILE A 486 3.27 0.24 -7.65
N LEU A 487 3.26 -0.02 -8.96
CA LEU A 487 4.36 0.31 -9.88
C LEU A 487 4.67 1.81 -9.88
N TYR A 488 3.65 2.67 -9.83
CA TYR A 488 3.84 4.13 -9.71
C TYR A 488 4.58 4.52 -8.43
N PHE A 489 4.22 3.94 -7.28
CA PHE A 489 4.94 4.23 -6.03
C PHE A 489 6.37 3.71 -6.06
N LEU A 490 6.59 2.52 -6.62
CA LEU A 490 7.92 1.95 -6.79
C LEU A 490 8.77 2.83 -7.70
N PHE A 491 8.23 3.24 -8.85
CA PHE A 491 8.90 4.19 -9.73
C PHE A 491 9.21 5.49 -8.99
N GLY A 492 8.31 6.02 -8.16
CA GLY A 492 8.57 7.20 -7.35
C GLY A 492 9.73 7.04 -6.36
N ILE A 493 9.91 5.87 -5.76
CA ILE A 493 11.04 5.57 -4.86
C ILE A 493 12.36 5.53 -5.64
N PHE A 494 12.35 5.00 -6.86
CA PHE A 494 13.55 4.79 -7.68
C PHE A 494 13.80 5.89 -8.74
N ALA A 495 12.90 6.86 -8.93
CA ALA A 495 13.02 7.84 -10.00
C ALA A 495 14.28 8.70 -9.87
N GLY A 496 14.63 9.12 -8.64
CA GLY A 496 15.83 9.94 -8.41
C GLY A 496 17.12 9.24 -8.81
N GLN A 497 17.12 7.92 -8.71
CA GLN A 497 18.22 7.05 -9.06
C GLN A 497 18.42 6.92 -10.57
N LEU A 498 17.33 7.02 -11.33
CA LEU A 498 17.36 7.10 -12.80
C LEU A 498 17.81 8.49 -13.31
N GLY A 499 18.24 9.40 -12.42
CA GLY A 499 18.56 10.79 -12.75
C GLY A 499 17.34 11.71 -12.83
N LEU A 500 16.13 11.20 -12.58
CA LEU A 500 14.88 11.98 -12.58
C LEU A 500 14.70 12.69 -11.22
N ASN A 501 15.65 13.55 -10.88
CA ASN A 501 15.71 14.24 -9.59
C ASN A 501 14.88 15.53 -9.54
N HIS A 502 14.39 16.00 -10.68
CA HIS A 502 13.64 17.25 -10.70
C HIS A 502 12.29 17.09 -10.00
N THR A 503 11.99 18.02 -9.11
CA THR A 503 10.73 18.09 -8.37
C THR A 503 9.47 18.08 -9.25
N LEU A 504 9.55 18.54 -10.50
CA LEU A 504 8.44 18.56 -11.46
C LEU A 504 8.05 17.16 -11.96
N TYR A 505 8.91 16.15 -11.80
CA TYR A 505 8.60 14.78 -12.23
C TYR A 505 7.72 14.01 -11.23
N TYR A 506 7.77 14.41 -9.95
CA TYR A 506 7.05 13.70 -8.89
C TYR A 506 5.64 14.25 -8.76
N PHE A 507 4.64 13.45 -9.13
CA PHE A 507 3.25 13.87 -9.05
C PHE A 507 2.82 14.13 -7.60
N GLY A 508 2.26 15.32 -7.35
CA GLY A 508 1.94 15.80 -5.99
C GLY A 508 3.15 16.29 -5.18
N SER A 509 4.27 16.62 -5.84
CA SER A 509 5.45 17.22 -5.22
C SER A 509 5.22 18.65 -4.70
N GLY A 510 6.22 19.18 -4.01
CA GLY A 510 6.21 20.53 -3.48
C GLY A 510 5.58 20.67 -2.11
N SER A 511 5.43 19.59 -1.33
CA SER A 511 4.89 19.57 0.04
C SER A 511 5.97 19.50 1.14
N GLY A 512 7.25 19.52 0.78
CA GLY A 512 8.38 19.32 1.71
C GLY A 512 8.87 20.57 2.44
N ALA A 513 8.04 21.61 2.60
CA ALA A 513 8.44 22.77 3.37
C ALA A 513 8.61 22.40 4.86
N PRO A 514 9.80 22.58 5.46
CA PRO A 514 9.97 22.37 6.88
C PRO A 514 9.14 23.41 7.63
N TYR A 515 8.53 22.98 8.73
CA TYR A 515 7.87 23.86 9.67
C TYR A 515 8.80 24.12 10.85
N SER A 516 8.85 25.36 11.33
CA SER A 516 9.55 25.76 12.54
C SER A 516 8.64 26.65 13.37
N ASP A 517 8.62 26.47 14.69
CA ASP A 517 7.84 27.34 15.58
C ASP A 517 8.25 28.82 15.46
N MET A 518 9.50 29.10 15.07
CA MET A 518 10.00 30.46 14.93
C MET A 518 9.51 31.17 13.66
N ASN A 519 9.48 30.47 12.52
CA ASN A 519 9.21 31.07 11.20
C ASN A 519 7.92 30.55 10.53
N GLY A 520 7.25 29.59 11.15
CA GLY A 520 6.14 28.85 10.56
C GLY A 520 6.53 28.17 9.24
N TYR A 521 5.76 28.43 8.20
CA TYR A 521 6.02 27.94 6.83
C TYR A 521 6.75 28.97 5.94
N THR A 522 7.10 30.15 6.46
CA THR A 522 7.79 31.19 5.71
C THR A 522 9.29 30.84 5.64
N PRO A 523 9.95 30.99 4.47
CA PRO A 523 9.51 31.64 3.22
C PRO A 523 8.88 30.71 2.16
N TYR A 524 8.56 29.46 2.50
CA TYR A 524 8.19 28.43 1.51
C TYR A 524 6.75 28.51 0.99
N LEU A 525 5.92 29.41 1.54
CA LEU A 525 4.47 29.46 1.27
C LEU A 525 4.12 29.66 -0.21
N GLU A 526 4.78 30.60 -0.88
CA GLU A 526 4.55 30.89 -2.31
C GLU A 526 4.88 29.66 -3.17
N ARG A 527 6.03 29.04 -2.90
CA ARG A 527 6.43 27.79 -3.56
C ARG A 527 5.40 26.67 -3.35
N LEU A 528 4.93 26.47 -2.12
CA LEU A 528 3.93 25.43 -1.80
C LEU A 528 2.64 25.62 -2.62
N ILE A 529 2.12 26.84 -2.70
CA ILE A 529 0.87 27.15 -3.41
C ILE A 529 1.04 26.91 -4.91
N THR A 530 2.11 27.42 -5.51
CA THR A 530 2.38 27.27 -6.94
C THR A 530 2.50 25.80 -7.35
N TYR A 531 3.21 24.97 -6.58
CA TYR A 531 3.30 23.52 -6.83
C TYR A 531 1.94 22.82 -6.72
N LYS A 532 1.11 23.22 -5.76
CA LYS A 532 -0.25 22.68 -5.62
C LYS A 532 -1.13 23.05 -6.81
N LEU A 533 -1.12 24.31 -7.23
CA LEU A 533 -1.88 24.78 -8.39
C LEU A 533 -1.44 24.08 -9.69
N TYR A 534 -0.13 23.89 -9.86
CA TYR A 534 0.44 23.11 -10.95
C TYR A 534 -0.16 21.69 -10.99
N TRP A 535 -0.08 20.92 -9.91
CA TRP A 535 -0.60 19.55 -9.92
C TRP A 535 -2.13 19.44 -9.93
N ILE A 536 -2.84 20.42 -9.36
CA ILE A 536 -4.31 20.50 -9.45
C ILE A 536 -4.74 20.72 -10.90
N SER A 537 -4.05 21.60 -11.65
CA SER A 537 -4.36 21.82 -13.07
C SER A 537 -4.13 20.56 -13.93
N PHE A 538 -3.06 19.80 -13.66
CA PHE A 538 -2.84 18.50 -14.29
C PHE A 538 -3.91 17.47 -13.92
N SER A 539 -4.32 17.46 -12.65
CA SER A 539 -5.37 16.56 -12.17
C SER A 539 -6.72 16.86 -12.81
N ALA A 540 -7.04 18.13 -13.03
CA ALA A 540 -8.24 18.53 -13.78
C ALA A 540 -8.24 17.97 -15.21
N LEU A 541 -7.10 18.02 -15.90
CA LEU A 541 -6.93 17.41 -17.21
C LEU A 541 -7.18 15.90 -17.16
N ILE A 542 -6.57 15.20 -16.20
CA ILE A 542 -6.72 13.75 -16.03
C ILE A 542 -8.18 13.37 -15.74
N ILE A 543 -8.91 14.15 -14.92
CA ILE A 543 -10.33 13.93 -14.63
C ILE A 543 -11.16 14.01 -15.92
N ILE A 544 -10.93 15.02 -16.76
CA ILE A 544 -11.67 15.18 -18.02
C ILE A 544 -11.40 13.99 -18.95
N VAL A 545 -10.13 13.59 -19.10
CA VAL A 545 -9.75 12.41 -19.89
C VAL A 545 -10.43 11.15 -19.34
N SER A 546 -10.43 10.97 -18.02
CA SER A 546 -11.06 9.81 -17.36
C SER A 546 -12.56 9.74 -17.64
N ASN A 547 -13.25 10.89 -17.70
CA ASN A 547 -14.67 10.95 -18.03
C ASN A 547 -14.97 10.49 -19.46
N LEU A 548 -14.08 10.80 -20.42
CA LEU A 548 -14.23 10.33 -21.80
C LEU A 548 -14.09 8.80 -21.90
N PHE A 549 -13.16 8.23 -21.12
CA PHE A 549 -12.89 6.79 -21.04
C PHE A 549 -13.83 6.00 -20.11
N TRP A 550 -14.78 6.66 -19.45
CA TRP A 550 -15.74 6.03 -18.55
C TRP A 550 -16.58 4.97 -19.30
N VAL A 551 -16.49 3.72 -18.87
CA VAL A 551 -17.17 2.60 -19.55
C VAL A 551 -18.61 2.52 -19.05
N ARG A 552 -19.56 2.46 -19.98
CA ARG A 552 -20.96 2.07 -19.74
C ARG A 552 -21.33 0.99 -20.75
N GLY A 553 -21.99 -0.07 -20.29
CA GLY A 553 -22.37 -1.22 -21.11
C GLY A 553 -21.26 -2.26 -21.28
N SER A 554 -21.37 -3.08 -22.34
CA SER A 554 -20.50 -4.23 -22.58
C SER A 554 -19.06 -3.84 -22.96
N TYR A 555 -18.13 -4.72 -22.57
CA TYR A 555 -16.70 -4.54 -22.70
C TYR A 555 -16.27 -4.48 -24.17
N GLY A 556 -15.81 -3.30 -24.59
CA GLY A 556 -15.04 -3.15 -25.82
C GLY A 556 -13.53 -3.19 -25.54
N ASP A 557 -12.75 -3.68 -26.50
CA ASP A 557 -11.29 -3.56 -26.50
C ASP A 557 -10.83 -2.10 -26.34
N PHE A 558 -9.57 -1.88 -25.95
CA PHE A 558 -9.03 -0.53 -25.76
C PHE A 558 -9.21 0.37 -26.99
N LYS A 559 -9.13 -0.20 -28.21
CA LYS A 559 -9.33 0.51 -29.47
C LYS A 559 -10.75 1.05 -29.63
N SER A 560 -11.78 0.24 -29.36
CA SER A 560 -13.18 0.69 -29.46
C SER A 560 -13.49 1.73 -28.39
N ARG A 561 -12.88 1.63 -27.20
CA ARG A 561 -12.99 2.65 -26.16
C ARG A 561 -12.39 4.00 -26.59
N LEU A 562 -11.28 3.98 -27.33
CA LEU A 562 -10.67 5.19 -27.90
C LEU A 562 -11.61 5.85 -28.92
N GLU A 563 -12.26 5.06 -29.77
CA GLU A 563 -13.24 5.57 -30.75
C GLU A 563 -14.48 6.17 -30.06
N ILE A 564 -15.01 5.48 -29.04
CA ILE A 564 -16.10 6.00 -28.21
C ILE A 564 -15.68 7.31 -27.51
N ALA A 565 -14.45 7.36 -26.97
CA ALA A 565 -13.93 8.55 -26.31
C ALA A 565 -13.86 9.75 -27.28
N LYS A 566 -13.40 9.52 -28.54
CA LYS A 566 -13.39 10.55 -29.60
C LYS A 566 -14.80 11.05 -29.91
N ASN A 567 -15.77 10.14 -30.03
CA ASN A 567 -17.16 10.50 -30.31
C ASN A 567 -17.84 11.25 -29.16
N ARG A 568 -17.32 11.14 -27.94
CA ARG A 568 -17.82 11.85 -26.74
C ARG A 568 -17.20 13.23 -26.54
N ILE A 569 -16.20 13.62 -27.34
CA ILE A 569 -15.59 14.94 -27.24
C ILE A 569 -16.63 15.98 -27.64
N ASN A 570 -16.99 16.86 -26.70
CA ASN A 570 -17.86 18.00 -26.94
C ASN A 570 -17.08 19.31 -26.74
N LYS A 571 -17.70 20.44 -27.09
CA LYS A 571 -17.09 21.77 -26.95
C LYS A 571 -16.63 22.06 -25.51
N PHE A 572 -17.37 21.59 -24.51
CA PHE A 572 -17.03 21.80 -23.09
C PHE A 572 -15.79 21.01 -22.67
N SER A 573 -15.65 19.76 -23.12
CA SER A 573 -14.46 18.94 -22.88
C SER A 573 -13.22 19.57 -23.49
N ILE A 574 -13.32 20.11 -24.72
CA ILE A 574 -12.22 20.81 -25.39
C ILE A 574 -11.81 22.05 -24.59
N ILE A 575 -12.76 22.91 -24.20
CA ILE A 575 -12.48 24.10 -23.40
C ILE A 575 -11.81 23.71 -22.08
N GLY A 576 -12.33 22.69 -21.38
CA GLY A 576 -11.78 22.23 -20.11
C GLY A 576 -10.35 21.70 -20.24
N ILE A 577 -10.05 20.93 -21.30
CA ILE A 577 -8.70 20.44 -21.59
C ILE A 577 -7.77 21.61 -21.88
N SER A 578 -8.17 22.55 -22.74
CA SER A 578 -7.35 23.70 -23.12
C SER A 578 -7.03 24.59 -21.92
N VAL A 579 -8.02 24.91 -21.09
CA VAL A 579 -7.82 25.73 -19.88
C VAL A 579 -6.89 25.03 -18.89
N SER A 580 -7.12 23.74 -18.63
CA SER A 580 -6.28 22.96 -17.71
C SER A 580 -4.83 22.87 -18.21
N LEU A 581 -4.64 22.71 -19.52
CA LEU A 581 -3.32 22.64 -20.15
C LEU A 581 -2.58 23.99 -20.09
N ILE A 582 -3.27 25.09 -20.36
CA ILE A 582 -2.69 26.45 -20.27
C ILE A 582 -2.24 26.74 -18.83
N LEU A 583 -3.07 26.43 -17.83
CA LEU A 583 -2.71 26.61 -16.42
C LEU A 583 -1.53 25.72 -16.02
N PHE A 584 -1.53 24.46 -16.46
CA PHE A 584 -0.44 23.53 -16.18
C PHE A 584 0.90 24.00 -16.73
N ILE A 585 0.92 24.43 -18.00
CA ILE A 585 2.12 24.97 -18.64
C ILE A 585 2.53 26.29 -17.98
N GLY A 586 1.57 27.18 -17.65
CA GLY A 586 1.83 28.46 -17.00
C GLY A 586 2.52 28.29 -15.64
N PHE A 587 1.91 27.53 -14.73
CA PHE A 587 2.52 27.27 -13.41
C PHE A 587 3.80 26.45 -13.51
N GLY A 588 3.87 25.48 -14.43
CA GLY A 588 5.09 24.70 -14.66
C GLY A 588 6.25 25.56 -15.15
N SER A 589 5.99 26.50 -16.06
CA SER A 589 6.99 27.43 -16.58
C SER A 589 7.49 28.38 -15.49
N TYR A 590 6.59 28.89 -14.66
CA TYR A 590 6.96 29.73 -13.52
C TYR A 590 7.80 28.94 -12.49
N ILE A 591 7.45 27.69 -12.19
CA ILE A 591 8.26 26.83 -11.31
C ILE A 591 9.65 26.61 -11.92
N PHE A 592 9.72 26.23 -13.20
CA PHE A 592 10.97 25.98 -13.90
C PHE A 592 11.86 27.22 -13.95
N TYR A 593 11.28 28.39 -14.22
CA TYR A 593 11.99 29.67 -14.18
C TYR A 593 12.60 29.94 -12.81
N ASN A 594 11.82 29.73 -11.74
CA ASN A 594 12.31 29.90 -10.37
C ASN A 594 13.38 28.87 -9.99
N THR A 595 13.24 27.61 -10.38
CA THR A 595 14.15 26.55 -9.94
C THR A 595 15.42 26.44 -10.78
N ASN A 596 15.39 26.81 -12.06
CA ASN A 596 16.48 26.54 -13.01
C ASN A 596 17.13 27.81 -13.57
N ILE A 597 16.44 28.95 -13.55
CA ILE A 597 16.95 30.21 -14.11
C ILE A 597 17.30 31.18 -12.98
N LEU A 598 16.38 31.45 -12.05
CA LEU A 598 16.66 32.32 -10.89
C LEU A 598 17.52 31.62 -9.85
N ASN A 599 17.33 30.32 -9.67
CA ASN A 599 18.16 29.47 -8.83
C ASN A 599 18.91 28.47 -9.71
N GLU A 600 20.10 28.07 -9.28
CA GLU A 600 20.84 27.01 -9.97
C GLU A 600 20.38 25.64 -9.49
N TYR A 601 19.65 24.93 -10.36
CA TYR A 601 19.32 23.52 -10.12
C TYR A 601 20.54 22.65 -10.44
N HIS A 602 21.08 22.02 -9.40
CA HIS A 602 22.18 21.08 -9.49
C HIS A 602 21.69 19.65 -9.23
N GLN A 603 22.13 18.70 -10.04
CA GLN A 603 21.86 17.28 -9.80
C GLN A 603 22.64 16.77 -8.57
N PRO A 604 22.21 15.69 -7.89
CA PRO A 604 22.91 15.13 -6.73
C PRO A 604 24.42 14.93 -6.95
N LYS A 605 24.83 14.48 -8.14
CA LYS A 605 26.24 14.32 -8.53
C LYS A 605 27.09 15.58 -8.41
N TYR A 606 26.50 16.76 -8.58
CA TYR A 606 27.20 18.02 -8.40
C TYR A 606 27.59 18.22 -6.94
N TYR A 607 26.67 17.95 -6.01
CA TYR A 607 26.92 18.04 -4.57
C TYR A 607 27.91 16.96 -4.10
N GLU A 608 27.82 15.75 -4.65
CA GLU A 608 28.81 14.69 -4.38
C GLU A 608 30.21 15.10 -4.84
N LYS A 609 30.33 15.65 -6.05
CA LYS A 609 31.60 16.18 -6.56
C LYS A 609 32.14 17.29 -5.67
N LEU A 610 31.28 18.22 -5.24
CA LEU A 610 31.65 19.33 -4.38
C LEU A 610 32.08 18.84 -2.98
N ALA A 611 31.42 17.83 -2.43
CA ALA A 611 31.81 17.18 -1.18
C ALA A 611 33.16 16.45 -1.31
N ALA A 612 33.38 15.73 -2.43
CA ALA A 612 34.65 15.06 -2.69
C ALA A 612 35.81 16.06 -2.90
N GLU A 613 35.56 17.18 -3.58
CA GLU A 613 36.53 18.27 -3.74
C GLU A 613 36.84 18.95 -2.41
N TYR A 614 35.82 19.21 -1.59
CA TYR A 614 35.98 19.72 -0.23
C TYR A 614 36.85 18.78 0.60
N GLU A 615 36.52 17.47 0.61
CA GLU A 615 37.30 16.47 1.34
C GLU A 615 38.75 16.46 0.86
N LYS A 616 39.00 16.34 -0.46
CA LYS A 616 40.36 16.36 -1.03
C LYS A 616 41.13 17.63 -0.68
N LYS A 617 40.49 18.81 -0.71
CA LYS A 617 41.12 20.10 -0.43
C LYS A 617 41.51 20.27 1.04
N TYR A 618 40.66 19.82 1.96
CA TYR A 618 40.85 20.00 3.41
C TYR A 618 41.42 18.78 4.12
N LYS A 619 41.56 17.62 3.45
CA LYS A 619 42.17 16.39 4.01
C LYS A 619 43.53 16.62 4.65
N LYS A 620 44.31 17.57 4.13
CA LYS A 620 45.62 17.99 4.67
C LYS A 620 45.57 18.53 6.10
N TYR A 621 44.41 18.96 6.59
CA TYR A 621 44.21 19.49 7.95
C TYR A 621 43.61 18.46 8.92
N LYS A 622 43.46 17.19 8.51
CA LYS A 622 42.87 16.14 9.35
C LYS A 622 43.67 15.90 10.64
N ASP A 623 45.00 15.95 10.54
CA ASP A 623 45.91 15.69 11.67
C ASP A 623 46.42 16.97 12.34
N SER A 624 45.99 18.16 11.88
CA SER A 624 46.37 19.41 12.53
C SER A 624 45.59 19.60 13.82
N LYS A 625 46.30 19.75 14.95
CA LYS A 625 45.70 20.04 16.26
C LYS A 625 45.08 21.43 16.26
N PHE A 626 43.78 21.52 16.02
CA PHE A 626 43.03 22.75 16.25
C PHE A 626 42.88 23.00 17.76
N PRO A 627 42.89 24.27 18.21
CA PRO A 627 42.47 24.59 19.56
C PRO A 627 41.01 24.13 19.72
N ARG A 628 40.75 23.28 20.72
CA ARG A 628 39.38 22.92 21.11
C ARG A 628 38.65 24.23 21.43
N SER A 629 37.65 24.58 20.64
CA SER A 629 36.62 25.50 21.11
C SER A 629 36.03 24.88 22.37
N LEU A 630 36.16 25.58 23.49
CA LEU A 630 35.54 25.19 24.77
C LEU A 630 34.03 24.97 24.55
N PRO A 631 33.45 23.95 25.19
CA PRO A 631 32.05 23.57 25.03
C PRO A 631 31.06 24.65 25.48
#